data_AF-A0A3E0HGV4-F1
#
_entry.id   AF-A0A3E0HGV4-F1
#
_cell.length_a   1.000
_cell.length_b   1.000
_cell.length_c   1.000
_cell.angle_alpha   90.00
_cell.angle_beta   90.00
_cell.angle_gamma   90.00
#
_symmetry.space_group_name_H-M   'P 1'
#
loop_
_entity.id
_entity.type
_entity.pdbx_description
1 polymer ?
#
loop_
_entity_poly.entity_id
_entity_poly.type
_entity_poly.pdbx_seq_one_letter_code
_entity_poly.pdbx_strand_id
1 'polypeptide(L)'
;MNVQIDKEELKKLIEQGKKERQELGQIINPIVNNFDLNKQETLEVCQIGKFVYKIDSKIRIVDKPQPPNPDFIIELKDKLIGLEHTQILTEDAQRYFRVKTLLDYAEQRFEQKYPNINVHATISVQNDEWKYSQRDKPKLAEQIADFVQWTRLEKDFELPEKITNIKTTRHSQVSFSYKKKIGRRNT
;
A
#
# COMPACT_ATOMS: atom_id res chain seq x y z
N MET A 1 21.22 -32.61 32.99
CA MET A 1 19.83 -32.10 33.10
C MET A 1 18.93 -33.06 32.34
N ASN A 2 18.07 -33.82 33.04
CA ASN A 2 17.04 -34.63 32.39
C ASN A 2 15.87 -33.70 32.03
N VAL A 3 15.67 -33.45 30.74
CA VAL A 3 14.46 -32.75 30.26
C VAL A 3 13.33 -33.77 30.30
N GLN A 4 12.50 -33.71 31.34
CA GLN A 4 11.24 -34.44 31.39
C GLN A 4 10.23 -33.68 30.53
N ILE A 5 9.98 -34.18 29.31
CA ILE A 5 8.95 -33.63 28.44
C ILE A 5 7.59 -34.10 28.96
N ASP A 6 6.75 -33.16 29.37
CA ASP A 6 5.37 -33.44 29.76
C ASP A 6 4.58 -33.88 28.51
N LYS A 7 4.19 -35.16 28.50
CA LYS A 7 3.44 -35.77 27.38
C LYS A 7 2.05 -35.17 27.22
N GLU A 8 1.42 -34.69 28.28
CA GLU A 8 0.11 -34.05 28.21
C GLU A 8 0.21 -32.62 27.66
N GLU A 9 1.26 -31.90 28.02
CA GLU A 9 1.57 -30.60 27.43
C GLU A 9 1.86 -30.73 25.91
N LEU A 10 2.62 -31.75 25.53
CA LEU A 10 2.91 -32.06 24.12
C LEU A 10 1.62 -32.36 23.33
N LYS A 11 0.69 -33.14 23.91
CA LYS A 11 -0.62 -33.43 23.27
C LYS A 11 -1.44 -32.16 23.08
N LYS A 12 -1.48 -31.27 24.08
CA LYS A 12 -2.19 -29.98 23.97
C LYS A 12 -1.64 -29.12 22.85
N LEU A 13 -0.31 -29.03 22.72
CA LEU A 13 0.34 -28.30 21.63
C LEU A 13 0.00 -28.87 20.25
N ILE A 14 -0.03 -30.20 20.11
CA ILE A 14 -0.41 -30.88 18.86
C ILE A 14 -1.87 -30.54 18.50
N GLU A 15 -2.80 -30.65 19.44
CA GLU A 15 -4.21 -30.35 19.17
C GLU A 15 -4.43 -28.86 18.87
N GLN A 16 -3.73 -27.97 19.56
CA GLN A 16 -3.77 -26.53 19.27
C GLN A 16 -3.24 -26.23 17.86
N GLY A 17 -2.13 -26.86 17.45
CA GLY A 17 -1.58 -26.71 16.10
C GLY A 17 -2.50 -27.26 15.01
N LYS A 18 -3.20 -28.37 15.26
CA LYS A 18 -4.23 -28.90 14.33
C LYS A 18 -5.38 -27.92 14.15
N LYS A 19 -5.87 -27.36 15.25
CA LYS A 19 -6.96 -26.37 15.24
C LYS A 19 -6.55 -25.11 14.49
N GLU A 20 -5.39 -24.54 14.83
CA GLU A 20 -4.84 -23.36 14.16
C GLU A 20 -4.67 -23.59 12.65
N ARG A 21 -4.15 -24.76 12.24
CA ARG A 21 -4.03 -25.12 10.83
C ARG A 21 -5.38 -25.16 10.11
N GLN A 22 -6.41 -25.72 10.76
CA GLN A 22 -7.74 -25.80 10.19
C GLN A 22 -8.38 -24.42 10.02
N GLU A 23 -8.27 -23.56 11.04
CA GLU A 23 -8.81 -22.20 11.02
C GLU A 23 -8.08 -21.31 10.01
N LEU A 24 -6.74 -21.38 9.94
CA LEU A 24 -5.96 -20.70 8.89
C LEU A 24 -6.34 -21.20 7.49
N GLY A 25 -6.59 -22.50 7.34
CA GLY A 25 -7.06 -23.08 6.08
C GLY A 25 -8.38 -22.47 5.62
N GLN A 26 -9.29 -22.12 6.52
CA GLN A 26 -10.55 -21.44 6.17
C GLN A 26 -10.35 -20.01 5.66
N ILE A 27 -9.25 -19.36 6.06
CA ILE A 27 -8.93 -17.99 5.63
C ILE A 27 -8.15 -17.99 4.31
N ILE A 28 -7.17 -18.89 4.16
CA ILE A 28 -6.21 -18.89 3.05
C ILE A 28 -6.72 -19.66 1.83
N ASN A 29 -7.28 -20.86 2.04
CA ASN A 29 -7.64 -21.77 0.94
C ASN A 29 -8.68 -21.19 -0.03
N PRO A 30 -9.68 -20.38 0.39
CA PRO A 30 -10.60 -19.76 -0.56
C PRO A 30 -9.89 -18.90 -1.62
N ILE A 31 -8.75 -18.28 -1.28
CA ILE A 31 -7.99 -17.48 -2.24
C ILE A 31 -7.05 -18.37 -3.05
N VAL A 32 -6.29 -19.25 -2.38
CA VAL A 32 -5.32 -20.12 -3.09
C VAL A 32 -6.00 -21.07 -4.07
N ASN A 33 -7.22 -21.52 -3.79
CA ASN A 33 -7.93 -22.47 -4.64
C ASN A 33 -8.71 -21.79 -5.78
N ASN A 34 -9.11 -20.53 -5.63
CA ASN A 34 -9.95 -19.83 -6.61
C ASN A 34 -9.15 -18.97 -7.60
N PHE A 35 -7.87 -18.74 -7.34
CA PHE A 35 -7.00 -17.92 -8.17
C PHE A 35 -5.77 -18.70 -8.63
N ASP A 36 -5.34 -18.51 -9.88
CA ASP A 36 -4.11 -19.07 -10.41
C ASP A 36 -2.91 -18.23 -9.94
N LEU A 37 -2.46 -18.51 -8.72
CA LEU A 37 -1.42 -17.74 -8.05
C LEU A 37 -0.04 -18.32 -8.33
N ASN A 38 0.91 -17.45 -8.65
CA ASN A 38 2.31 -17.83 -8.67
C ASN A 38 2.85 -18.06 -7.23
N LYS A 39 4.08 -18.57 -7.11
CA LYS A 39 4.70 -18.88 -5.80
C LYS A 39 4.81 -17.66 -4.89
N GLN A 40 5.13 -16.49 -5.44
CA GLN A 40 5.26 -15.26 -4.66
C GLN A 40 3.90 -14.79 -4.15
N GLU A 41 2.88 -14.79 -5.01
CA GLU A 41 1.52 -14.44 -4.63
C GLU A 41 0.94 -15.40 -3.59
N THR A 42 1.25 -16.70 -3.71
CA THR A 42 0.87 -17.71 -2.71
C THR A 42 1.48 -17.40 -1.34
N LEU A 43 2.75 -16.96 -1.30
CA LEU A 43 3.40 -16.57 -0.05
C LEU A 43 2.77 -15.33 0.57
N GLU A 44 2.43 -14.34 -0.25
CA GLU A 44 1.73 -13.12 0.16
C GLU A 44 0.39 -13.44 0.82
N VAL A 45 -0.45 -14.26 0.18
CA VAL A 45 -1.73 -14.70 0.74
C VAL A 45 -1.53 -15.44 2.06
N CYS A 46 -0.53 -16.31 2.15
CA CYS A 46 -0.20 -17.01 3.38
C CYS A 46 0.20 -16.06 4.52
N GLN A 47 1.00 -15.04 4.22
CA GLN A 47 1.46 -14.07 5.22
C GLN A 47 0.30 -13.23 5.74
N ILE A 48 -0.57 -12.75 4.85
CA ILE A 48 -1.76 -11.98 5.25
C ILE A 48 -2.75 -12.85 6.00
N GLY A 49 -3.00 -14.08 5.54
CA GLY A 49 -3.88 -15.01 6.26
C GLY A 49 -3.43 -15.24 7.71
N LYS A 50 -2.12 -15.40 7.92
CA LYS A 50 -1.53 -15.50 9.27
C LYS A 50 -1.70 -14.22 10.09
N PHE A 51 -1.49 -13.06 9.48
CA PHE A 51 -1.65 -11.77 10.15
C PHE A 51 -3.09 -11.55 10.59
N VAL A 52 -4.04 -11.76 9.66
CA VAL A 52 -5.47 -11.61 9.87
C VAL A 52 -5.96 -12.53 10.98
N TYR A 53 -5.59 -13.81 10.93
CA TYR A 53 -5.94 -14.80 11.96
C TYR A 53 -5.51 -14.39 13.38
N LYS A 54 -4.32 -13.78 13.51
CA LYS A 54 -3.81 -13.31 14.81
C LYS A 54 -4.55 -12.10 15.37
N ILE A 55 -5.19 -11.30 14.51
CA ILE A 55 -5.93 -10.10 14.92
C ILE A 55 -7.35 -10.47 15.30
N ASP A 56 -8.08 -11.08 14.37
CA ASP A 56 -9.45 -11.53 14.57
C ASP A 56 -9.74 -12.62 13.53
N SER A 57 -9.97 -13.84 14.01
CA SER A 57 -10.25 -15.01 13.17
C SER A 57 -11.57 -14.90 12.39
N LYS A 58 -12.41 -13.89 12.67
CA LYS A 58 -13.63 -13.60 11.90
C LYS A 58 -13.36 -12.84 10.61
N ILE A 59 -12.20 -12.21 10.47
CA ILE A 59 -11.83 -11.51 9.25
C ILE A 59 -11.56 -12.54 8.15
N ARG A 60 -12.16 -12.34 6.97
CA ARG A 60 -12.00 -13.21 5.80
C ARG A 60 -11.35 -12.46 4.67
N ILE A 61 -10.45 -13.10 3.93
CA ILE A 61 -9.97 -12.56 2.66
C ILE A 61 -10.95 -13.03 1.58
N VAL A 62 -11.62 -12.09 0.92
CA VAL A 62 -12.71 -12.39 -0.02
C VAL A 62 -12.31 -12.20 -1.48
N ASP A 63 -11.27 -11.39 -1.76
CA ASP A 63 -10.82 -11.14 -3.12
C ASP A 63 -9.34 -10.73 -3.16
N LYS A 64 -8.72 -10.90 -4.33
CA LYS A 64 -7.39 -10.38 -4.71
C LYS A 64 -7.54 -9.73 -6.10
N PRO A 65 -8.05 -8.49 -6.17
CA PRO A 65 -8.30 -7.87 -7.47
C PRO A 65 -6.97 -7.69 -8.21
N GLN A 66 -7.00 -7.96 -9.51
CA GLN A 66 -5.85 -7.66 -10.36
C GLN A 66 -5.69 -6.14 -10.47
N PRO A 67 -4.47 -5.63 -10.71
CA PRO A 67 -4.17 -4.19 -10.69
C PRO A 67 -5.22 -3.33 -11.41
N PRO A 68 -5.61 -2.17 -10.86
CA PRO A 68 -4.83 -1.35 -9.94
C PRO A 68 -5.53 -1.13 -8.58
N ASN A 69 -5.13 -1.91 -7.57
CA ASN A 69 -5.45 -1.77 -6.14
C ASN A 69 -6.91 -2.06 -5.72
N PRO A 70 -7.15 -2.56 -4.49
CA PRO A 70 -6.20 -2.92 -3.42
C PRO A 70 -5.50 -4.28 -3.64
N ASP A 71 -4.40 -4.60 -2.93
CA ASP A 71 -3.77 -5.94 -3.03
C ASP A 71 -4.75 -7.07 -2.64
N PHE A 72 -5.59 -6.83 -1.64
CA PHE A 72 -6.63 -7.76 -1.17
C PHE A 72 -7.89 -7.02 -0.73
N ILE A 73 -9.02 -7.73 -0.75
CA ILE A 73 -10.26 -7.31 -0.10
C ILE A 73 -10.51 -8.25 1.07
N ILE A 74 -10.72 -7.67 2.26
CA ILE A 74 -11.10 -8.41 3.46
C ILE A 74 -12.52 -8.03 3.91
N GLU A 75 -13.23 -8.98 4.51
CA GLU A 75 -14.54 -8.78 5.11
C GLU A 75 -14.44 -8.80 6.64
N LEU A 76 -14.99 -7.77 7.29
CA LEU A 76 -15.11 -7.67 8.75
C LEU A 76 -16.44 -7.01 9.12
N LYS A 77 -17.30 -7.72 9.86
CA LYS A 77 -18.61 -7.21 10.33
C LYS A 77 -19.44 -6.63 9.17
N ASP A 78 -19.56 -7.41 8.09
CA ASP A 78 -20.30 -7.05 6.87
C ASP A 78 -19.76 -5.81 6.12
N LYS A 79 -18.53 -5.38 6.43
CA LYS A 79 -17.82 -4.33 5.70
C LYS A 79 -16.67 -4.92 4.89
N LEU A 80 -16.57 -4.49 3.64
CA LEU A 80 -15.43 -4.77 2.77
C LEU A 80 -14.34 -3.70 2.97
N ILE A 81 -13.11 -4.13 3.23
CA ILE A 81 -11.96 -3.27 3.48
C ILE A 81 -10.86 -3.65 2.48
N GLY A 82 -10.31 -2.66 1.77
CA GLY A 82 -9.13 -2.86 0.93
C GLY A 82 -7.87 -2.92 1.78
N LEU A 83 -7.07 -3.97 1.60
CA LEU A 83 -5.80 -4.18 2.27
C LEU A 83 -4.66 -4.09 1.26
N GLU A 84 -3.73 -3.17 1.50
CA GLU A 84 -2.44 -3.10 0.81
C GLU A 84 -1.39 -3.75 1.70
N HIS A 85 -0.43 -4.48 1.13
CA HIS A 85 0.69 -5.08 1.88
C HIS A 85 1.47 -4.07 2.73
N THR A 86 1.44 -2.80 2.35
CA THR A 86 2.17 -1.72 3.02
C THR A 86 1.30 -0.87 3.94
N GLN A 87 -0.04 -0.96 3.86
CA GLN A 87 -0.93 -0.09 4.63
C GLN A 87 -2.36 -0.65 4.76
N ILE A 88 -2.92 -0.60 5.97
CA ILE A 88 -4.38 -0.78 6.18
C ILE A 88 -5.07 0.54 5.84
N LEU A 89 -5.90 0.54 4.79
CA LEU A 89 -6.60 1.74 4.34
C LEU A 89 -8.08 1.66 4.73
N THR A 90 -8.49 2.44 5.73
CA THR A 90 -9.91 2.73 6.00
C THR A 90 -10.41 3.86 5.07
N GLU A 91 -11.72 4.17 5.10
CA GLU A 91 -12.56 5.09 4.27
C GLU A 91 -11.88 6.25 3.46
N ASP A 92 -10.69 6.72 3.83
CA ASP A 92 -9.84 7.66 3.07
C ASP A 92 -8.96 7.02 1.95
N ALA A 93 -9.04 5.70 1.76
CA ALA A 93 -8.23 4.95 0.78
C ALA A 93 -8.27 5.54 -0.64
N GLN A 94 -9.48 5.83 -1.13
CA GLN A 94 -9.69 6.33 -2.48
C GLN A 94 -9.04 7.70 -2.72
N ARG A 95 -9.03 8.57 -1.69
CA ARG A 95 -8.38 9.89 -1.78
C ARG A 95 -6.87 9.75 -1.88
N TYR A 96 -6.29 8.90 -1.03
CA TYR A 96 -4.87 8.58 -1.05
C TYR A 96 -4.45 8.03 -2.41
N PHE A 97 -5.15 7.00 -2.92
CA PHE A 97 -4.83 6.38 -4.21
C PHE A 97 -4.97 7.34 -5.37
N ARG A 98 -5.97 8.23 -5.35
CA ARG A 98 -6.11 9.25 -6.38
C ARG A 98 -4.87 10.13 -6.44
N VAL A 99 -4.36 10.61 -5.30
CA VAL A 99 -3.12 11.39 -5.28
C VAL A 99 -1.93 10.54 -5.70
N LYS A 100 -1.78 9.33 -5.14
CA LYS A 100 -0.65 8.44 -5.41
C LYS A 100 -0.54 8.09 -6.89
N THR A 101 -1.64 7.67 -7.52
CA THR A 101 -1.68 7.32 -8.95
C THR A 101 -1.43 8.50 -9.88
N LEU A 102 -1.68 9.74 -9.44
CA LEU A 102 -1.26 10.95 -10.17
C LEU A 102 0.26 11.15 -10.06
N LEU A 103 0.82 11.00 -8.87
CA LEU A 103 2.26 11.17 -8.63
C LEU A 103 3.09 10.08 -9.31
N ASP A 104 2.62 8.83 -9.31
CA ASP A 104 3.28 7.72 -10.03
C ASP A 104 3.30 8.00 -11.54
N TYR A 105 2.23 8.59 -12.07
CA TYR A 105 2.20 8.99 -13.46
C TYR A 105 3.11 10.20 -13.75
N ALA A 106 3.20 11.15 -12.82
CA ALA A 106 4.13 12.26 -12.91
C ALA A 106 5.59 11.81 -12.87
N GLU A 107 5.91 10.78 -12.08
CA GLU A 107 7.24 10.15 -12.04
C GLU A 107 7.62 9.60 -13.43
N GLN A 108 6.73 8.83 -14.04
CA GLN A 108 6.92 8.31 -15.40
C GLN A 108 7.11 9.43 -16.44
N ARG A 109 6.33 10.52 -16.33
CA ARG A 109 6.50 11.69 -17.21
C ARG A 109 7.83 12.40 -16.97
N PHE A 110 8.28 12.48 -15.72
CA PHE A 110 9.57 13.06 -15.39
C PHE A 110 10.72 12.28 -16.03
N GLU A 111 10.72 10.95 -15.92
CA GLU A 111 11.74 10.09 -16.53
C GLU A 111 11.80 10.26 -18.05
N GLN A 112 10.65 10.37 -18.70
CA GLN A 112 10.55 10.56 -20.15
C GLN A 112 11.03 11.95 -20.58
N LYS A 113 10.64 12.99 -19.85
CA LYS A 113 10.89 14.39 -20.21
C LYS A 113 12.31 14.85 -19.86
N TYR A 114 12.86 14.33 -18.79
CA TYR A 114 14.17 14.70 -18.25
C TYR A 114 15.08 13.47 -18.18
N PRO A 115 15.46 12.90 -19.34
CA PRO A 115 16.30 11.71 -19.38
C PRO A 115 17.64 11.97 -18.69
N ASN A 116 18.16 10.95 -18.00
CA ASN A 116 19.42 10.97 -17.25
C ASN A 116 19.43 11.86 -16.00
N ILE A 117 18.27 12.31 -15.52
CA ILE A 117 18.16 13.03 -14.25
C ILE A 117 17.57 12.11 -13.19
N ASN A 118 18.37 11.76 -12.19
CA ASN A 118 17.89 11.03 -11.03
C ASN A 118 17.56 11.99 -9.89
N VAL A 119 16.39 11.80 -9.29
CA VAL A 119 15.90 12.65 -8.20
C VAL A 119 14.95 11.85 -7.30
N HIS A 120 15.08 12.03 -6.00
CA HIS A 120 14.01 11.68 -5.09
C HIS A 120 13.21 12.93 -4.74
N ALA A 121 11.92 12.94 -5.04
CA ALA A 121 11.01 14.04 -4.76
C ALA A 121 9.99 13.61 -3.69
N THR A 122 9.91 14.34 -2.59
CA THR A 122 8.84 14.20 -1.61
C THR A 122 7.82 15.30 -1.82
N ILE A 123 6.58 14.92 -2.14
CA ILE A 123 5.50 15.83 -2.52
C ILE A 123 4.39 15.77 -1.48
N SER A 124 3.87 16.93 -1.07
CA SER A 124 2.74 17.06 -0.14
C SER A 124 1.58 17.81 -0.78
N VAL A 125 0.38 17.28 -0.61
CA VAL A 125 -0.87 17.80 -1.22
C VAL A 125 -1.77 18.39 -0.14
N GLN A 126 -2.47 19.47 -0.47
CA GLN A 126 -3.39 20.13 0.44
C GLN A 126 -4.50 19.17 0.88
N ASN A 127 -4.72 19.05 2.19
CA ASN A 127 -5.73 18.17 2.81
C ASN A 127 -5.63 16.70 2.37
N ASP A 128 -4.47 16.28 1.86
CA ASP A 128 -4.23 14.96 1.31
C ASP A 128 -5.23 14.54 0.21
N GLU A 129 -5.86 15.51 -0.46
CA GLU A 129 -6.91 15.28 -1.47
C GLU A 129 -6.67 16.10 -2.74
N TRP A 130 -6.68 15.42 -3.88
CA TRP A 130 -6.67 16.06 -5.19
C TRP A 130 -7.75 15.46 -6.08
N LYS A 131 -8.82 16.23 -6.33
CA LYS A 131 -9.85 15.84 -7.30
C LYS A 131 -9.42 16.28 -8.70
N TYR A 132 -9.30 15.32 -9.61
CA TYR A 132 -9.00 15.56 -11.02
C TYR A 132 -9.77 14.53 -11.88
N SER A 133 -10.04 14.88 -13.13
CA SER A 133 -10.62 13.93 -14.10
C SER A 133 -9.52 13.14 -14.80
N GLN A 134 -9.83 11.94 -15.29
CA GLN A 134 -8.83 11.14 -16.04
C GLN A 134 -8.34 11.86 -17.31
N ARG A 135 -9.12 12.78 -17.87
CA ARG A 135 -8.72 13.61 -19.02
C ARG A 135 -7.66 14.65 -18.63
N ASP A 136 -7.69 15.16 -17.40
CA ASP A 136 -6.74 16.16 -16.90
C ASP A 136 -5.44 15.53 -16.38
N LYS A 137 -5.49 14.23 -16.02
CA LYS A 137 -4.36 13.50 -15.42
C LYS A 137 -3.04 13.68 -16.18
N PRO A 138 -2.97 13.58 -17.53
CA PRO A 138 -1.71 13.77 -18.25
C PRO A 138 -1.14 15.17 -18.13
N LYS A 139 -1.99 16.19 -18.25
CA LYS A 139 -1.55 17.59 -18.12
C LYS A 139 -1.04 17.88 -16.72
N LEU A 140 -1.76 17.41 -15.70
CA LEU A 140 -1.35 17.58 -14.30
C LEU A 140 -0.03 16.86 -14.00
N ALA A 141 0.15 15.63 -14.51
CA ALA A 141 1.37 14.87 -14.33
C ALA A 141 2.60 15.56 -14.96
N GLU A 142 2.44 16.11 -16.17
CA GLU A 142 3.47 16.93 -16.83
C GLU A 142 3.86 18.15 -15.99
N GLN A 143 2.87 18.87 -15.47
CA GLN A 143 3.11 20.03 -14.61
C GLN A 143 3.85 19.65 -13.32
N ILE A 144 3.46 18.55 -12.69
CA ILE A 144 4.13 18.05 -11.47
C ILE A 144 5.59 17.69 -11.76
N ALA A 145 5.86 17.03 -12.89
CA ALA A 145 7.23 16.73 -13.31
C ALA A 145 8.06 18.01 -13.48
N ASP A 146 7.49 19.05 -14.10
CA ASP A 146 8.15 20.34 -14.26
C ASP A 146 8.44 21.02 -12.91
N PHE A 147 7.47 21.04 -11.99
CA PHE A 147 7.66 21.60 -10.66
C PHE A 147 8.77 20.90 -9.89
N VAL A 148 8.86 19.56 -9.96
CA VAL A 148 9.95 18.80 -9.35
C VAL A 148 11.31 19.22 -9.93
N GLN A 149 11.40 19.36 -11.25
CA GLN A 149 12.64 19.79 -11.89
C GLN A 149 13.01 21.22 -11.49
N TRP A 150 12.03 22.12 -11.41
CA TRP A 150 12.26 23.51 -11.01
C TRP A 150 12.68 23.61 -9.55
N THR A 151 12.08 22.81 -8.64
CA THR A 151 12.54 22.69 -7.25
C THR A 151 13.98 22.20 -7.19
N ARG A 152 14.34 21.16 -7.96
CA ARG A 152 15.70 20.62 -8.01
C ARG A 152 16.73 21.64 -8.49
N LEU A 153 16.34 22.50 -9.43
CA LEU A 153 17.20 23.56 -9.98
C LEU A 153 17.18 24.85 -9.16
N GLU A 154 16.47 24.88 -8.03
CA GLU A 154 16.30 26.07 -7.18
C GLU A 154 15.78 27.29 -7.96
N LYS A 155 14.88 27.03 -8.94
CA LYS A 155 14.21 28.10 -9.68
C LYS A 155 13.09 28.70 -8.84
N ASP A 156 12.86 30.00 -9.03
CA ASP A 156 11.66 30.66 -8.51
C ASP A 156 10.45 30.31 -9.38
N PHE A 157 9.39 29.80 -8.73
CA PHE A 157 8.10 29.55 -9.36
C PHE A 157 7.00 29.47 -8.28
N GLU A 158 5.76 29.67 -8.69
CA GLU A 158 4.61 29.47 -7.82
C GLU A 158 4.17 28.00 -7.86
N LEU A 159 4.06 27.39 -6.68
CA LEU A 159 3.45 26.08 -6.54
C LEU A 159 1.95 26.17 -6.84
N PRO A 160 1.36 25.15 -7.48
CA PRO A 160 -0.08 25.13 -7.68
C PRO A 160 -0.78 25.02 -6.34
N GLU A 161 -1.99 25.58 -6.23
CA GLU A 161 -2.77 25.66 -4.99
C GLU A 161 -2.90 24.31 -4.24
N LYS A 162 -2.92 23.20 -4.98
CA LYS A 162 -3.05 21.84 -4.43
C LYS A 162 -1.73 21.26 -3.90
N ILE A 163 -0.57 21.73 -4.33
CA ILE A 163 0.72 21.26 -3.81
C ILE A 163 1.19 22.23 -2.74
N THR A 164 1.33 21.71 -1.53
CA THR A 164 1.77 22.53 -0.38
C THR A 164 3.28 22.57 -0.24
N ASN A 165 3.98 21.54 -0.74
CA ASN A 165 5.42 21.45 -0.63
C ASN A 165 5.97 20.40 -1.61
N ILE A 166 7.15 20.69 -2.18
CA ILE A 166 8.00 19.74 -2.91
C ILE A 166 9.40 19.85 -2.32
N LYS A 167 9.98 18.71 -1.96
CA LYS A 167 11.40 18.63 -1.57
C LYS A 167 12.11 17.65 -2.47
N THR A 168 13.27 18.02 -2.97
CA THR A 168 14.08 17.16 -3.84
C THR A 168 15.42 16.86 -3.22
N THR A 169 15.89 15.62 -3.36
CA THR A 169 17.25 15.21 -3.02
C THR A 169 17.87 14.45 -4.18
N ARG A 170 19.20 14.46 -4.25
CA ARG A 170 19.92 13.62 -5.21
C ARG A 170 19.72 12.16 -4.86
N HIS A 171 19.52 11.33 -5.86
CA HIS A 171 19.23 9.91 -5.68
C HIS A 171 19.80 9.10 -6.86
N SER A 172 19.88 7.77 -6.72
CA SER A 172 20.39 6.87 -7.78
C SER A 172 19.38 6.55 -8.87
N GLN A 173 18.11 6.87 -8.63
CA GLN A 173 16.96 6.63 -9.52
C GLN A 173 15.95 7.76 -9.36
N VAL A 174 15.04 7.91 -10.30
CA VAL A 174 13.86 8.76 -10.15
C VAL A 174 12.89 8.10 -9.17
N SER A 175 12.34 8.86 -8.23
CA SER A 175 11.36 8.37 -7.27
C SER A 175 10.56 9.51 -6.66
N PHE A 176 9.23 9.46 -6.80
CA PHE A 176 8.30 10.42 -6.26
C PHE A 176 7.56 9.77 -5.08
N SER A 177 7.80 10.29 -3.88
CA SER A 177 7.13 9.88 -2.66
C SER A 177 6.04 10.86 -2.26
N TYR A 178 4.92 10.31 -1.78
CA TYR A 178 3.81 11.10 -1.26
C TYR A 178 3.92 11.21 0.26
N LYS A 179 4.05 12.43 0.79
CA LYS A 179 4.07 12.68 2.24
C LYS A 179 2.70 13.19 2.69
N LYS A 180 1.94 12.27 3.30
CA LYS A 180 0.66 12.55 3.96
C LYS A 180 0.87 13.45 5.18
N LYS A 181 -0.05 14.38 5.44
CA LYS A 181 -0.08 15.10 6.72
C LYS A 181 -0.64 14.15 7.79
N ILE A 182 0.24 13.61 8.64
CA ILE A 182 -0.22 12.83 9.80
C ILE A 182 -0.91 13.82 10.75
N GLY A 183 -2.24 13.78 10.80
CA GLY A 183 -3.00 14.52 11.80
C GLY A 183 -2.48 14.13 13.18
N ARG A 184 -2.10 15.11 14.00
CA ARG A 184 -1.88 14.88 15.43
C ARG A 184 -3.16 14.26 15.96
N ARG A 185 -3.09 13.00 16.42
CA ARG A 185 -4.12 12.47 17.31
C ARG A 185 -4.08 13.38 18.53
N ASN A 186 -5.12 14.19 18.72
CA ASN A 186 -5.40 14.74 20.03
C ASN A 186 -5.66 13.52 20.91
N THR A 187 -4.66 13.17 21.73
CA THR A 187 -4.81 12.31 22.91
C THR A 187 -5.71 13.01 23.91
#